data_AF-A0A3L7QKQ8-F1
#
_entry.id   AF-A0A3L7QKQ8-F1
#
_cell.length_a   1.000
_cell.length_b   1.000
_cell.length_c   1.000
_cell.angle_alpha   90.00
_cell.angle_beta   90.00
_cell.angle_gamma   90.00
#
_symmetry.space_group_name_H-M   'P 1'
#
loop_
_entity.id
_entity.type
_entity.pdbx_description
1 polymer ?
#
loop_
_entity_poly.entity_id
_entity_poly.type
_entity_poly.pdbx_seq_one_letter_code
_entity_poly.pdbx_strand_id
1 'polypeptide(L)'
;MNYPVELTGSVTPGNPDSPPVVAPQNELSEILKQILEIQKEMLNHQRAALAAHDHAARWKSFISRWPDDFPGLPEMSKNALPHLEKAYGKMIYDIVERISDDSDCIDNEFGLQEFLDRYGMRLAQIGTLLNLVAPLADLGNNPES
;
A
#
# COMPACT_ATOMS: atom_id res chain seq x y z
N MET A 1 8.45 -2.03 33.49
CA MET A 1 9.67 -1.22 33.64
C MET A 1 9.28 0.25 33.51
N ASN A 2 9.30 0.99 34.61
CA ASN A 2 8.97 2.41 34.67
C ASN A 2 10.29 3.13 34.99
N TYR A 3 10.84 3.91 34.06
CA TYR A 3 12.09 4.64 34.29
C TYR A 3 11.75 6.06 34.72
N PRO A 4 12.07 6.49 35.95
CA PRO A 4 11.91 7.89 36.34
C PRO A 4 13.01 8.71 35.67
N VAL A 5 12.60 9.73 34.90
CA VAL A 5 13.49 10.76 34.36
C VAL A 5 13.69 11.79 35.48
N GLU A 6 14.84 11.74 36.15
CA GLU A 6 15.21 12.79 37.09
C GLU A 6 15.71 14.02 36.31
N LEU A 7 14.87 15.06 36.22
CA LEU A 7 15.31 16.41 35.83
C LEU A 7 15.99 17.07 37.04
N THR A 8 17.29 16.90 37.19
CA THR A 8 18.08 17.71 38.13
C THR A 8 18.43 19.04 37.46
N GLY A 9 17.57 20.03 37.65
CA GLY A 9 17.87 21.43 37.31
C GLY A 9 18.74 22.07 38.38
N SER A 10 20.02 22.28 38.11
CA SER A 10 20.87 23.16 38.92
C SER A 10 20.70 24.61 38.43
N VAL A 11 19.92 25.41 39.17
CA VAL A 11 19.89 26.87 39.00
C VAL A 11 21.06 27.46 39.79
N THR A 12 22.10 27.87 39.07
CA THR A 12 23.19 28.70 39.62
C THR A 12 22.83 30.18 39.45
N PRO A 13 23.04 31.06 40.45
CA PRO A 13 22.72 32.49 40.32
C PRO A 13 23.68 33.17 39.32
N GLY A 14 23.10 33.99 38.44
CA GLY A 14 23.68 34.46 37.17
C GLY A 14 24.84 35.45 37.23
N ASN A 15 25.60 35.44 36.13
CA ASN A 15 26.59 36.45 35.75
C ASN A 15 25.97 37.30 34.60
N PRO A 16 26.06 38.64 34.62
CA PRO A 16 25.18 39.51 33.80
C PRO A 16 25.66 39.79 32.36
N ASP A 17 26.60 39.03 31.80
CA ASP A 17 27.12 39.27 30.45
C ASP A 17 27.34 37.97 29.68
N SER A 18 26.24 37.36 29.22
CA SER A 18 26.29 36.21 28.30
C SER A 18 25.22 36.38 27.23
N PRO A 19 25.57 36.23 25.94
CA PRO A 19 24.61 36.34 24.85
C PRO A 19 23.49 35.30 25.03
N PRO A 20 22.26 35.58 24.54
CA PRO A 20 21.13 34.70 24.74
C PRO A 20 21.45 33.33 24.13
N VAL A 21 21.58 32.32 24.99
CA VAL A 21 21.71 30.92 24.59
C VAL A 21 20.40 30.57 23.89
N VAL A 22 20.42 30.53 22.56
CA VAL A 22 19.29 30.07 21.75
C VAL A 22 19.18 28.56 21.96
N ALA A 23 18.37 28.24 22.96
CA ALA A 23 17.74 26.99 23.34
C ALA A 23 18.09 25.69 22.55
N PRO A 24 18.78 24.71 23.19
CA PRO A 24 18.76 23.28 22.76
C PRO A 24 17.35 22.66 22.72
N GLN A 25 16.33 23.38 23.19
CA GLN A 25 14.92 22.99 23.06
C GLN A 25 14.43 23.02 21.61
N ASN A 26 15.07 23.82 20.74
CA ASN A 26 14.64 23.93 19.34
C ASN A 26 14.99 22.66 18.56
N GLU A 27 16.20 22.12 18.73
CA GLU A 27 16.65 20.86 18.11
C GLU A 27 15.83 19.66 18.59
N LEU A 28 15.53 19.58 19.89
CA LEU A 28 14.66 18.54 20.44
C LEU A 28 13.24 18.62 19.85
N SER A 29 12.72 19.84 19.66
CA SER A 29 11.40 20.04 19.04
C SER A 29 11.39 19.64 17.55
N GLU A 30 12.50 19.82 16.84
CA GLU A 30 12.67 19.38 15.45
C GLU A 30 12.74 17.86 15.35
N ILE A 31 13.53 17.21 16.22
CA ILE A 31 13.60 15.76 16.30
C ILE A 31 12.24 15.15 16.62
N LEU A 32 11.49 15.73 17.58
CA LEU A 32 10.13 15.28 17.90
C LEU A 32 9.18 15.39 16.71
N LYS A 33 9.25 16.49 15.95
CA LYS A 33 8.45 16.66 14.72
C LYS A 33 8.83 15.61 13.67
N GLN A 34 10.12 15.34 13.50
CA GLN A 34 10.60 14.36 12.53
C GLN A 34 10.20 12.93 12.91
N ILE A 35 10.27 12.57 14.19
CA ILE A 35 9.77 11.29 14.69
C ILE A 35 8.26 11.18 14.46
N LEU A 36 7.50 12.22 14.76
CA LEU A 36 6.04 12.24 14.56
C LEU A 36 5.68 12.05 13.08
N GLU A 37 6.45 12.65 12.17
CA GLU A 37 6.25 12.47 10.73
C GLU A 37 6.52 11.03 10.29
N ILE A 38 7.62 10.43 10.74
CA ILE A 38 7.93 9.02 10.48
C ILE A 38 6.84 8.11 11.06
N GLN A 39 6.33 8.40 12.26
CA GLN A 39 5.25 7.62 12.87
C GLN A 39 3.95 7.70 12.06
N LYS A 40 3.60 8.87 11.51
CA LYS A 40 2.44 9.02 10.61
C LYS A 40 2.63 8.20 9.33
N GLU A 41 3.81 8.24 8.74
CA GLU A 41 4.14 7.47 7.54
C GLU A 41 4.04 5.96 7.81
N MET A 42 4.62 5.49 8.91
CA MET A 42 4.48 4.09 9.34
C MET A 42 3.02 3.69 9.56
N LEU A 43 2.22 4.56 10.16
CA LEU A 43 0.80 4.31 10.40
C LEU A 43 0.03 4.23 9.07
N ASN A 44 0.35 5.06 8.10
CA ASN A 44 -0.22 4.99 6.75
C ASN A 44 0.13 3.66 6.06
N HIS A 45 1.39 3.22 6.12
CA HIS A 45 1.78 1.91 5.59
C HIS A 45 1.03 0.75 6.26
N GLN A 46 0.89 0.79 7.60
CA GLN A 46 0.14 -0.23 8.33
C GLN A 46 -1.34 -0.25 7.95
N ARG A 47 -1.98 0.92 7.78
CA ARG A 47 -3.38 1.01 7.31
C ARG A 47 -3.55 0.40 5.92
N ALA A 48 -2.63 0.68 5.00
CA ALA A 48 -2.64 0.09 3.67
C ALA A 48 -2.49 -1.44 3.72
N ALA A 49 -1.59 -1.97 4.55
CA ALA A 49 -1.42 -3.40 4.76
C ALA A 49 -2.67 -4.06 5.38
N LEU A 50 -3.28 -3.42 6.38
CA LEU A 50 -4.53 -3.89 7.01
C LEU A 50 -5.68 -3.96 6.00
N ALA A 51 -5.81 -2.97 5.12
CA ALA A 51 -6.83 -2.98 4.07
C ALA A 51 -6.68 -4.21 3.15
N ALA A 52 -5.45 -4.59 2.79
CA ALA A 52 -5.19 -5.79 1.99
C ALA A 52 -5.54 -7.09 2.75
N HIS A 53 -5.22 -7.19 4.04
CA HIS A 53 -5.56 -8.35 4.87
C HIS A 53 -7.07 -8.54 5.11
N ASP A 54 -7.84 -7.44 5.15
CA ASP A 54 -9.29 -7.48 5.37
C ASP A 54 -10.03 -8.22 4.23
N HIS A 55 -9.53 -8.14 3.00
CA HIS A 55 -10.12 -8.86 1.86
C HIS A 55 -10.08 -10.40 2.03
N ALA A 56 -8.96 -10.95 2.51
CA ALA A 56 -8.82 -12.39 2.75
C ALA A 56 -9.75 -12.87 3.88
N ALA A 57 -9.83 -12.11 4.98
CA ALA A 57 -10.70 -12.43 6.11
C ALA A 57 -12.20 -12.38 5.74
N ARG A 58 -12.60 -11.40 4.92
CA ARG A 58 -13.95 -11.30 4.37
C ARG A 58 -14.29 -12.50 3.48
N TRP A 59 -13.36 -12.92 2.61
CA TRP A 59 -13.57 -14.09 1.75
C TRP A 59 -13.67 -15.39 2.53
N LYS A 60 -12.81 -15.58 3.55
CA LYS A 60 -12.92 -16.74 4.45
C LYS A 60 -14.30 -16.79 5.13
N SER A 61 -14.78 -15.64 5.62
CA SER A 61 -16.09 -15.51 6.25
C SER A 61 -17.22 -15.80 5.25
N PHE A 62 -17.12 -15.30 4.02
CA PHE A 62 -18.05 -15.57 2.93
C PHE A 62 -18.14 -17.09 2.64
N ILE A 63 -17.01 -17.75 2.37
CA ILE A 63 -17.02 -19.18 2.03
C ILE A 63 -17.54 -20.02 3.21
N SER A 64 -17.18 -19.67 4.45
CA SER A 64 -17.69 -20.36 5.63
C SER A 64 -19.20 -20.23 5.82
N ARG A 65 -19.82 -19.18 5.25
CA ARG A 65 -21.26 -18.94 5.31
C ARG A 65 -22.03 -19.74 4.27
N TRP A 66 -21.39 -20.08 3.15
CA TRP A 66 -22.00 -20.84 2.05
C TRP A 66 -21.06 -21.92 1.50
N PRO A 67 -20.69 -22.91 2.33
CA PRO A 67 -19.75 -23.96 1.93
C PRO A 67 -20.33 -24.87 0.84
N ASP A 68 -21.64 -25.12 0.88
CA ASP A 68 -22.32 -26.06 -0.02
C ASP A 68 -22.66 -25.44 -1.39
N ASP A 69 -22.81 -24.11 -1.46
CA ASP A 69 -23.14 -23.40 -2.71
C ASP A 69 -21.91 -23.16 -3.59
N PHE A 70 -20.71 -23.11 -2.99
CA PHE A 70 -19.46 -22.80 -3.69
C PHE A 70 -18.33 -23.80 -3.38
N PRO A 71 -18.55 -25.11 -3.60
CA PRO A 71 -17.53 -26.11 -3.35
C PRO A 71 -16.33 -25.92 -4.28
N GLY A 72 -15.13 -25.91 -3.72
CA GLY A 72 -13.89 -25.79 -4.49
C GLY A 72 -13.64 -24.42 -5.11
N LEU A 73 -14.37 -23.37 -4.71
CA LEU A 73 -14.11 -22.00 -5.17
C LEU A 73 -12.64 -21.57 -5.00
N PRO A 74 -11.95 -21.84 -3.87
CA PRO A 74 -10.52 -21.52 -3.74
C PRO A 74 -9.65 -22.20 -4.79
N GLU A 75 -9.94 -23.46 -5.11
CA GLU A 75 -9.19 -24.25 -6.08
C GLU A 75 -9.47 -23.77 -7.53
N MET A 76 -10.71 -23.42 -7.83
CA MET A 76 -11.07 -22.80 -9.11
C MET A 76 -10.42 -21.42 -9.27
N SER A 77 -10.35 -20.62 -8.20
CA SER A 77 -9.64 -19.34 -8.16
C SER A 77 -8.14 -19.53 -8.41
N LYS A 78 -7.52 -20.55 -7.81
CA LYS A 78 -6.12 -20.92 -8.04
C LYS A 78 -5.84 -21.29 -9.50
N ASN A 79 -6.75 -22.03 -10.14
CA ASN A 79 -6.63 -22.37 -11.56
C ASN A 79 -6.88 -21.17 -12.48
N ALA A 80 -7.77 -20.26 -12.11
CA ALA A 80 -8.08 -19.06 -12.90
C ALA A 80 -6.99 -17.98 -12.81
N LEU A 81 -6.32 -17.85 -11.66
CA LEU A 81 -5.31 -16.83 -11.40
C LEU A 81 -4.21 -16.73 -12.48
N PRO A 82 -3.51 -17.81 -12.87
CA PRO A 82 -2.46 -17.72 -13.89
C PRO A 82 -2.99 -17.31 -15.27
N HIS A 83 -4.26 -17.60 -15.57
CA HIS A 83 -4.89 -17.16 -16.82
C HIS A 83 -5.17 -15.65 -16.80
N LEU A 84 -5.60 -15.12 -15.65
CA LEU A 84 -5.81 -13.68 -15.45
C LEU A 84 -4.48 -12.92 -15.47
N GLU A 85 -3.44 -13.44 -14.81
CA GLU A 85 -2.09 -12.86 -14.83
C GLU A 85 -1.52 -12.83 -16.25
N LYS A 86 -1.69 -13.91 -17.01
CA LYS A 86 -1.27 -13.95 -18.42
C LYS A 86 -2.04 -12.94 -19.28
N ALA A 87 -3.34 -12.76 -19.05
CA ALA A 87 -4.13 -11.77 -19.75
C ALA A 87 -3.71 -10.33 -19.41
N TYR A 88 -3.45 -10.06 -18.13
CA TYR A 88 -2.92 -8.78 -17.66
C TYR A 88 -1.55 -8.46 -18.26
N GLY A 89 -0.63 -9.42 -18.19
CA GLY A 89 0.71 -9.29 -18.78
C GLY A 89 0.67 -9.09 -20.29
N LYS A 90 -0.21 -9.79 -21.01
CA LYS A 90 -0.41 -9.57 -22.44
C LYS A 90 -0.93 -8.17 -22.75
N MET A 91 -1.87 -7.65 -21.96
CA MET A 91 -2.37 -6.29 -22.16
C MET A 91 -1.27 -5.23 -21.95
N ILE A 92 -0.41 -5.43 -20.95
CA ILE A 92 0.76 -4.56 -20.75
C ILE A 92 1.72 -4.67 -21.93
N TYR A 93 1.98 -5.89 -22.42
CA TYR A 93 2.83 -6.11 -23.59
C TYR A 93 2.31 -5.35 -24.82
N ASP A 94 1.02 -5.52 -25.15
CA ASP A 94 0.38 -4.86 -26.29
C ASP A 94 0.41 -3.31 -26.14
N ILE A 95 0.31 -2.82 -24.90
CA ILE A 95 0.46 -1.39 -24.57
C ILE A 95 1.90 -0.94 -24.88
N VAL A 96 2.90 -1.60 -24.31
CA VAL A 96 4.31 -1.21 -24.43
C VAL A 96 4.79 -1.30 -25.88
N GLU A 97 4.34 -2.32 -26.62
CA GLU A 97 4.61 -2.46 -28.06
C GLU A 97 4.08 -1.26 -28.84
N ARG A 98 2.81 -0.87 -28.61
CA ARG A 98 2.23 0.30 -29.29
C ARG A 98 2.93 1.62 -28.96
N ILE A 99 3.34 1.82 -27.71
CA ILE A 99 4.08 3.02 -27.32
C ILE A 99 5.45 3.05 -28.03
N SER A 100 6.05 1.88 -28.23
CA SER A 100 7.33 1.77 -28.93
C SER A 100 7.20 2.02 -30.43
N ASP A 101 6.09 1.60 -31.03
CA ASP A 101 5.82 1.76 -32.47
C ASP A 101 5.32 3.16 -32.85
N ASP A 102 4.66 3.87 -31.93
CA ASP A 102 4.07 5.20 -32.13
C ASP A 102 4.34 6.09 -30.90
N SER A 103 5.61 6.47 -30.70
CA SER A 103 6.05 7.29 -29.56
C SER A 103 5.40 8.68 -29.55
N ASP A 104 5.20 9.25 -30.74
CA ASP A 104 4.69 10.61 -30.91
C ASP A 104 3.21 10.73 -30.49
N CYS A 105 2.47 9.61 -30.47
CA CYS A 105 1.08 9.54 -30.00
C CYS A 105 0.95 9.90 -28.52
N ILE A 106 1.93 9.55 -27.68
CA ILE A 106 1.88 9.83 -26.23
C ILE A 106 2.45 11.20 -25.88
N ASP A 107 3.27 11.78 -26.76
CA ASP A 107 3.84 13.12 -26.56
C ASP A 107 2.78 14.25 -26.68
N ASN A 108 1.62 13.96 -27.28
CA ASN A 108 0.48 14.88 -27.35
C ASN A 108 -0.55 14.58 -26.25
N GLU A 109 -0.99 15.61 -25.52
CA GLU A 109 -2.00 15.50 -24.44
C GLU A 109 -3.31 14.83 -24.91
N PHE A 110 -3.73 15.09 -26.16
CA PHE A 110 -4.90 14.43 -26.75
C PHE A 110 -4.68 12.92 -26.97
N GLY A 111 -3.51 12.54 -27.49
CA GLY A 111 -3.19 11.14 -27.76
C GLY A 111 -2.94 10.35 -26.47
N LEU A 112 -2.32 10.97 -25.47
CA LEU A 112 -2.22 10.41 -24.11
C LEU A 112 -3.62 10.16 -23.51
N GLN A 113 -4.54 11.11 -23.64
CA GLN A 113 -5.88 10.96 -23.07
C GLN A 113 -6.70 9.87 -23.77
N GLU A 114 -6.66 9.80 -25.10
CA GLU A 114 -7.29 8.70 -25.86
C GLU A 114 -6.67 7.34 -25.50
N PHE A 115 -5.35 7.30 -25.33
CA PHE A 115 -4.63 6.11 -24.90
C PHE A 115 -5.08 5.65 -23.51
N LEU A 116 -5.15 6.57 -22.54
CA LEU A 116 -5.61 6.29 -21.18
C LEU A 116 -7.07 5.82 -21.16
N ASP A 117 -7.96 6.42 -21.96
CA ASP A 117 -9.35 5.98 -22.05
C ASP A 117 -9.46 4.56 -22.63
N ARG A 118 -8.64 4.22 -23.62
CA ARG A 118 -8.67 2.92 -24.29
C ARG A 118 -8.09 1.78 -23.45
N TYR A 119 -7.00 2.04 -22.74
CA TYR A 119 -6.25 1.01 -22.00
C TYR A 119 -6.41 1.11 -20.48
N GLY A 120 -6.49 2.31 -19.93
CA GLY A 120 -6.55 2.55 -18.49
C GLY A 120 -7.73 1.86 -17.82
N MET A 121 -8.94 1.99 -18.37
CA MET A 121 -10.12 1.33 -17.80
C MET A 121 -10.00 -0.20 -17.80
N ARG A 122 -9.56 -0.80 -18.91
CA ARG A 122 -9.46 -2.26 -19.04
C ARG A 122 -8.35 -2.82 -18.14
N LEU A 123 -7.22 -2.13 -18.06
CA LEU A 123 -6.10 -2.51 -17.19
C LEU A 123 -6.50 -2.43 -15.71
N ALA A 124 -7.18 -1.35 -15.32
CA ALA A 124 -7.71 -1.17 -13.96
C ALA A 124 -8.75 -2.25 -13.59
N GLN A 125 -9.61 -2.62 -14.53
CA GLN A 125 -10.61 -3.69 -14.33
C GLN A 125 -9.94 -5.04 -14.08
N ILE A 126 -8.96 -5.44 -14.92
CA ILE A 126 -8.25 -6.71 -14.73
C ILE A 126 -7.42 -6.67 -13.44
N GLY A 127 -6.75 -5.56 -13.14
CA GLY A 127 -6.04 -5.39 -11.87
C GLY A 127 -6.97 -5.54 -10.65
N THR A 128 -8.19 -5.00 -10.73
CA THR A 128 -9.20 -5.17 -9.68
C THR A 128 -9.64 -6.62 -9.55
N LEU A 129 -9.84 -7.33 -10.66
CA LEU A 129 -10.18 -8.76 -10.65
C LEU A 129 -9.04 -9.60 -10.05
N LEU A 130 -7.79 -9.29 -10.38
CA LEU A 130 -6.62 -9.95 -9.78
C LEU A 130 -6.58 -9.72 -8.25
N ASN A 131 -6.77 -8.49 -7.80
CA ASN A 131 -6.83 -8.17 -6.37
C ASN A 131 -7.99 -8.87 -5.64
N LEU A 132 -9.08 -9.17 -6.35
CA LEU A 132 -10.23 -9.89 -5.79
C LEU A 132 -9.97 -11.40 -5.71
N VAL A 133 -9.37 -11.98 -6.75
CA VAL A 133 -9.20 -13.43 -6.92
C VAL A 133 -7.93 -13.95 -6.26
N ALA A 134 -6.88 -13.15 -6.15
CA ALA A 134 -5.62 -13.57 -5.52
C ALA A 134 -5.80 -14.02 -4.05
N PRO A 135 -6.49 -13.26 -3.17
CA PRO A 135 -6.75 -13.71 -1.80
C PRO A 135 -7.60 -14.99 -1.73
N LEU A 136 -8.48 -15.23 -2.71
CA LEU A 136 -9.29 -16.45 -2.80
C LEU A 136 -8.44 -17.67 -3.16
N ALA A 137 -7.49 -17.51 -4.08
CA ALA A 137 -6.53 -18.55 -4.43
C ALA A 137 -5.60 -18.89 -3.24
N ASP A 138 -5.18 -17.89 -2.47
CA ASP A 138 -4.34 -18.06 -1.29
C ASP A 138 -5.05 -18.83 -0.17
N LEU A 139 -6.36 -18.66 -0.01
CA LEU A 139 -7.16 -19.43 0.96
C LEU A 139 -7.14 -20.94 0.67
N GLY A 140 -7.03 -21.34 -0.60
CA GLY A 140 -6.88 -22.75 -0.99
C GLY A 140 -5.51 -23.34 -0.65
N ASN A 141 -4.50 -22.49 -0.40
CA ASN A 141 -3.14 -22.92 -0.09
C ASN A 141 -2.91 -23.14 1.41
N ASN A 142 -3.89 -22.82 2.27
CA ASN A 142 -3.82 -23.04 3.71
C ASN A 142 -4.78 -24.18 4.12
N PRO A 143 -4.39 -25.46 3.96
CA PRO A 143 -5.23 -26.62 4.26
C PRO A 143 -5.47 -26.86 5.76
N GLU A 144 -5.06 -25.94 6.65
CA GLU A 144 -5.18 -26.09 8.10
C GLU A 144 -6.07 -24.99 8.72
N SER A 145 -7.38 -25.21 8.70
CA SER A 145 -8.35 -24.71 9.70
C SER A 145 -9.62 -25.54 9.63
#